data_AF-A5HHR1-F1
#
_entry.id   AF-A5HHR1-F1
#
_cell.length_a   1.000
_cell.length_b   1.000
_cell.length_c   1.000
_cell.angle_alpha   90.00
_cell.angle_beta   90.00
_cell.angle_gamma   90.00
#
_symmetry.space_group_name_H-M   'P 1'
#
loop_
_entity.id
_entity.type
_entity.pdbx_description
1 polymer ?
#
loop_
_entity_poly.entity_id
_entity_poly.type
_entity_poly.pdbx_seq_one_letter_code
_entity_poly.pdbx_strand_id
1 'polypeptide(L)' 'WHGDLFELYLYKNQLTTLPKGVFDQLANLQTLGLHNNQLTALSAGG' A
#
# COMPACT_ATOMS: atom_id res chain seq x y z
N TRP A 1 -16.14 15.42 8.77
CA TRP A 1 -15.12 15.14 7.76
C TRP A 1 -14.63 13.72 8.00
N HIS A 2 -15.14 12.75 7.23
CA HIS A 2 -14.65 11.38 7.21
C HIS A 2 -14.03 11.23 5.82
N GLY A 3 -12.73 11.50 5.72
CA GLY A 3 -12.03 11.51 4.44
C GLY A 3 -11.63 10.09 4.08
N ASP A 4 -12.29 9.52 3.08
CA ASP A 4 -11.87 8.27 2.46
C ASP A 4 -10.57 8.48 1.68
N LEU A 5 -9.65 7.52 1.78
CA LEU A 5 -8.40 7.54 1.03
C LEU A 5 -8.57 6.75 -0.27
N PHE A 6 -8.43 7.44 -1.40
CA PHE A 6 -8.55 6.85 -2.73
C PHE A 6 -7.20 6.54 -3.38
N GLU A 7 -6.15 7.29 -3.02
CA GLU A 7 -4.82 7.15 -3.60
C GLU A 7 -3.74 7.16 -2.51
N LEU A 8 -2.82 6.20 -2.59
CA LEU A 8 -1.67 6.06 -1.69
C LEU A 8 -0.40 5.86 -2.51
N TYR A 9 0.53 6.81 -2.40
CA TYR A 9 1.81 6.77 -3.10
C TYR A 9 2.95 6.56 -2.12
N LEU A 10 3.57 5.38 -2.18
CA LEU A 10 4.73 4.96 -1.39
C LEU A 10 5.95 4.71 -2.28
N TYR A 11 5.92 5.17 -3.52
CA TYR A 11 7.01 4.94 -4.47
C TYR A 11 8.30 5.66 -4.07
N LYS A 12 9.44 5.15 -4.55
CA LYS A 12 10.79 5.69 -4.24
C LYS A 12 11.12 5.67 -2.74
N ASN A 13 10.75 4.58 -2.08
CA ASN A 13 11.12 4.31 -0.69
C ASN A 13 12.05 3.10 -0.59
N GLN A 14 12.39 2.71 0.63
CA GLN A 14 13.24 1.56 0.93
C GLN A 14 12.44 0.41 1.57
N LEU A 15 11.14 0.30 1.25
CA LEU A 15 10.29 -0.75 1.81
C LEU A 15 10.77 -2.12 1.31
N THR A 16 11.10 -3.01 2.25
CA THR A 16 11.51 -4.40 1.99
C THR A 16 10.38 -5.39 2.21
N THR A 17 9.38 -5.02 3.01
CA THR A 17 8.20 -5.81 3.35
C THR A 17 7.01 -4.89 3.59
N LEU A 18 5.81 -5.39 3.31
CA LEU A 18 4.55 -4.78 3.72
C LEU A 18 3.90 -5.66 4.79
N PRO A 19 3.57 -5.14 5.98
CA PRO A 19 2.84 -5.90 6.98
C PRO A 19 1.54 -6.45 6.42
N LYS A 20 1.17 -7.68 6.80
CA LYS A 20 -0.12 -8.25 6.42
C LYS A 20 -1.25 -7.34 6.93
N GLY A 21 -2.16 -6.98 6.04
CA GLY A 21 -3.34 -6.20 6.38
C GLY A 21 -3.12 -4.69 6.57
N VAL A 22 -1.94 -4.17 6.22
CA VAL A 22 -1.63 -2.72 6.35
C VAL A 22 -2.60 -1.82 5.56
N PHE A 23 -3.33 -2.37 4.59
CA PHE A 23 -4.30 -1.63 3.77
C PHE A 23 -5.77 -2.05 4.02
N ASP A 24 -6.05 -2.94 4.98
CA ASP A 24 -7.40 -3.52 5.18
C ASP A 24 -8.47 -2.48 5.52
N GLN A 25 -8.06 -1.37 6.17
CA GLN A 25 -8.96 -0.28 6.53
C GLN A 25 -9.11 0.78 5.42
N LEU A 26 -8.34 0.66 4.34
CA LEU A 26 -8.41 1.57 3.19
C LEU A 26 -9.42 1.02 2.17
N ALA A 27 -10.66 0.83 2.62
CA ALA A 27 -11.72 0.17 1.84
C ALA A 27 -12.02 0.87 0.49
N ASN A 28 -11.67 2.15 0.37
CA ASN A 28 -11.89 2.97 -0.82
C ASN A 28 -10.61 3.21 -1.64
N LEU A 29 -9.49 2.55 -1.32
CA LEU A 29 -8.22 2.72 -2.03
C LEU A 29 -8.31 2.14 -3.43
N GLN A 30 -8.09 2.99 -4.43
CA GLN A 30 -8.11 2.62 -5.85
C GLN A 30 -6.70 2.58 -6.45
N THR A 31 -5.81 3.47 -5.99
CA THR A 31 -4.45 3.58 -6.52
C THR A 31 -3.43 3.36 -5.42
N LEU A 32 -2.54 2.39 -5.61
CA LEU A 32 -1.41 2.12 -4.73
C LEU A 32 -0.09 2.13 -5.52
N GLY A 33 0.71 3.17 -5.33
CA GLY A 33 2.02 3.31 -5.96
C GLY A 33 3.14 2.74 -5.10
N LEU A 34 3.71 1.60 -5.47
CA LEU A 34 4.81 0.94 -4.72
C LEU A 34 6.14 0.85 -5.48
N HIS A 35 6.20 1.37 -6.72
CA HIS A 35 7.40 1.27 -7.56
C HIS A 35 8.64 1.92 -6.92
N ASN A 36 9.83 1.48 -7.31
CA ASN A 36 11.10 1.93 -6.73
C ASN A 36 11.17 1.70 -5.20
N ASN A 37 10.74 0.52 -4.76
CA ASN A 37 11.00 -0.03 -3.43
C ASN A 37 11.89 -1.28 -3.53
N GLN A 38 12.16 -1.93 -2.40
CA GLN A 38 12.95 -3.16 -2.31
C GLN A 38 12.05 -4.38 -1.99
N LEU A 39 10.77 -4.31 -2.36
CA LEU A 39 9.80 -5.37 -2.13
C LEU A 39 10.13 -6.57 -3.01
N THR A 40 10.43 -7.71 -2.39
CA THR A 40 10.75 -8.97 -3.08
C THR A 40 9.51 -9.82 -3.36
N ALA A 41 8.46 -9.62 -2.57
CA ALA A 41 7.15 -10.21 -2.77
C ALA A 41 6.07 -9.24 -2.26
N LEU A 42 4.95 -9.20 -2.96
CA LEU A 42 3.72 -8.70 -2.39
C LEU A 42 3.05 -9.91 -1.75
N SER A 43 2.98 -9.95 -0.42
CA SER A 43 2.08 -10.86 0.27
C SER A 43 0.68 -10.53 -0.21
N ALA A 44 0.06 -11.42 -0.99
CA ALA A 44 -1.32 -11.24 -1.40
C ALA A 44 -2.18 -11.12 -0.13
N GLY A 45 -2.90 -10.01 -0.01
CA GLY A 45 -3.98 -9.88 0.96
C GLY A 45 -4.98 -11.01 0.73
N GLY A 46 -5.41 -11.66 1.81
CA GLY A 46 -6.48 -12.65 1.77
C GLY A 46 -7.84 -11.96 1.78
#